data_AF-A0A520RS74-F1
#
_entry.id   AF-A0A520RS74-F1
#
_cell.length_a   1.000
_cell.length_b   1.000
_cell.length_c   1.000
_cell.angle_alpha   90.00
_cell.angle_beta   90.00
_cell.angle_gamma   90.00
#
_symmetry.space_group_name_H-M   'P 1'
#
loop_
_entity.id
_entity.type
_entity.pdbx_description
1 polymer ?
#
loop_
_entity_poly.entity_id
_entity_poly.type
_entity_poly.pdbx_seq_one_letter_code
_entity_poly.pdbx_strand_id
1 'polypeptide(L)'
;MNKFNLVLSAVVVGTMSVSSWVSADTGAADELMAALKACKADSAATKSAQSMIKKHGGKPTDDQVDDWVDEQDDKLFKCLDKKL
;
A
#
# COMPACT_ATOMS: atom_id res chain seq x y z
N MET A 1 -32.25 -26.78 -23.79
CA MET A 1 -30.78 -26.56 -23.77
C MET A 1 -30.59 -25.16 -23.20
N ASN A 2 -30.03 -24.88 -22.02
CA ASN A 2 -28.92 -25.49 -21.29
C ASN A 2 -29.24 -25.67 -19.79
N LYS A 3 -28.64 -26.72 -19.22
CA LYS A 3 -28.53 -27.00 -17.78
C LYS A 3 -27.42 -26.12 -17.20
N PHE A 4 -27.69 -25.31 -16.18
CA PHE A 4 -26.63 -24.75 -15.34
C PHE A 4 -26.70 -25.40 -13.96
N ASN A 5 -25.72 -26.27 -13.76
CA ASN A 5 -25.47 -27.01 -12.53
C ASN A 5 -25.04 -26.04 -11.41
N LEU A 6 -25.65 -26.23 -10.26
CA LEU A 6 -25.34 -25.59 -8.99
C LEU A 6 -24.22 -26.40 -8.32
N VAL A 7 -23.01 -25.84 -8.18
CA VAL A 7 -21.97 -26.39 -7.28
C VAL A 7 -21.06 -25.27 -6.73
N LEU A 8 -21.15 -25.11 -5.40
CA LEU A 8 -20.16 -24.70 -4.40
C LEU A 8 -19.18 -23.54 -4.71
N SER A 9 -19.19 -22.52 -3.83
CA SER A 9 -18.27 -22.51 -2.67
C SER A 9 -18.55 -21.32 -1.77
N ALA A 10 -18.62 -21.60 -0.47
CA ALA A 10 -18.78 -20.60 0.57
C ALA A 10 -17.55 -19.67 0.63
N VAL A 11 -17.79 -18.36 0.61
CA VAL A 11 -16.95 -17.38 1.30
C VAL A 11 -17.89 -16.40 1.99
N VAL A 12 -18.26 -16.74 3.22
CA VAL A 12 -18.98 -15.86 4.12
C VAL A 12 -18.01 -14.75 4.54
N VAL A 13 -18.35 -13.54 4.11
CA VAL A 13 -18.20 -12.25 4.80
C VAL A 13 -17.08 -12.20 5.85
N GLY A 14 -15.90 -11.79 5.41
CA GLY A 14 -14.96 -11.13 6.29
C GLY A 14 -15.41 -9.68 6.46
N THR A 15 -16.08 -9.37 7.56
CA THR A 15 -16.23 -7.99 8.04
C THR A 15 -14.84 -7.45 8.35
N MET A 16 -14.19 -6.83 7.37
CA MET A 16 -13.10 -5.92 7.67
C MET A 16 -13.73 -4.64 8.21
N SER A 17 -13.97 -4.64 9.52
CA SER A 17 -13.90 -3.43 10.31
C SER A 17 -12.48 -2.91 10.18
N VAL A 18 -12.18 -2.20 9.09
CA VAL A 18 -11.02 -1.32 9.05
C VAL A 18 -11.37 -0.16 9.97
N SER A 19 -10.94 -0.35 11.21
CA SER A 19 -10.81 0.66 12.22
C SER A 19 -10.52 2.01 11.56
N SER A 20 -11.41 2.95 11.79
CA SER A 20 -11.24 4.36 11.50
C SER A 20 -10.03 4.88 12.28
N TRP A 21 -8.85 4.74 11.67
CA TRP A 21 -7.65 5.44 12.12
C TRP A 21 -7.67 6.76 11.39
N VAL A 22 -8.47 7.67 11.93
CA VAL A 22 -8.44 9.09 11.58
C VAL A 22 -7.06 9.62 11.92
N SER A 23 -6.23 9.70 10.89
CA SER A 23 -5.29 10.78 10.57
C SER A 23 -4.85 11.63 11.76
N ALA A 24 -3.82 11.17 12.47
CA ALA A 24 -2.82 12.12 12.93
C ALA A 24 -2.08 12.62 11.69
N ASP A 25 -1.50 13.81 11.73
CA ASP A 25 -0.61 14.38 10.71
C ASP A 25 0.66 13.50 10.60
N THR A 26 0.51 12.26 10.14
CA THR A 26 1.59 11.33 9.81
C THR A 26 2.12 11.83 8.48
N GLY A 27 3.30 12.43 8.47
CA GLY A 27 3.87 12.96 7.23
C GLY A 27 4.04 11.86 6.19
N ALA A 28 4.28 12.24 4.94
CA ALA A 28 4.38 11.35 3.77
C ALA A 28 5.32 10.13 3.99
N ALA A 29 6.36 10.26 4.82
CA ALA A 29 7.21 9.14 5.24
C ALA A 29 6.45 8.04 6.00
N ASP A 30 5.61 8.42 6.97
CA ASP A 30 4.87 7.47 7.80
C ASP A 30 3.76 6.80 7.00
N GLU A 31 3.09 7.57 6.13
CA GLU A 31 2.09 7.06 5.19
C GLU A 31 2.71 6.07 4.21
N LEU A 32 3.86 6.41 3.61
CA LEU A 32 4.61 5.51 2.73
C LEU A 32 5.00 4.22 3.44
N MET A 33 5.52 4.29 4.67
CA MET A 33 5.91 3.09 5.43
C MET A 33 4.72 2.23 5.84
N ALA A 34 3.58 2.84 6.15
CA ALA A 34 2.33 2.12 6.41
C ALA A 34 1.80 1.44 5.15
N ALA A 35 1.81 2.13 4.00
CA ALA A 35 1.40 1.60 2.72
C ALA A 35 2.27 0.43 2.27
N LEU A 36 3.61 0.54 2.41
CA LEU A 36 4.56 -0.55 2.13
C LEU A 36 4.26 -1.79 2.97
N LYS A 37 3.97 -1.61 4.26
CA LYS A 37 3.59 -2.71 5.15
C LYS A 37 2.26 -3.35 4.74
N ALA A 38 1.27 -2.53 4.37
CA ALA A 38 -0.03 -3.01 3.91
C ALA A 38 0.06 -3.77 2.57
N CYS A 39 0.94 -3.31 1.68
CA CYS A 39 1.22 -3.92 0.38
C CYS A 39 2.17 -5.11 0.45
N LYS A 40 2.67 -5.46 1.65
CA LYS A 40 3.68 -6.51 1.84
C LYS A 40 4.88 -6.31 0.92
N ALA A 41 5.33 -5.06 0.80
CA ALA A 41 6.50 -4.69 0.04
C ALA A 41 7.69 -5.54 0.47
N ASP A 42 8.54 -5.88 -0.48
CA ASP A 42 9.72 -6.66 -0.20
C ASP A 42 10.75 -5.84 0.62
N SER A 43 11.79 -6.52 1.09
CA SER A 43 12.81 -5.85 1.90
C SER A 43 13.61 -4.82 1.09
N ALA A 44 13.71 -4.98 -0.23
CA ALA A 44 14.42 -4.05 -1.10
C ALA A 44 13.66 -2.72 -1.24
N ALA A 45 12.37 -2.77 -1.57
CA ALA A 45 11.51 -1.59 -1.65
C ALA A 45 11.41 -0.89 -0.30
N THR A 46 11.23 -1.64 0.80
CA THR A 46 11.20 -1.06 2.15
C THR A 46 12.51 -0.32 2.49
N LYS A 47 13.67 -0.90 2.14
CA LYS A 47 14.97 -0.25 2.36
C LYS A 47 15.18 0.95 1.44
N SER A 48 14.71 0.87 0.19
CA SER A 48 14.77 1.96 -0.78
C SER A 48 13.96 3.17 -0.29
N ALA A 49 12.72 2.95 0.14
CA ALA A 49 11.87 3.98 0.75
C ALA A 49 12.51 4.58 2.01
N GLN A 50 13.05 3.75 2.92
CA GLN A 50 13.78 4.26 4.09
C GLN A 50 15.00 5.10 3.72
N SER A 51 15.72 4.73 2.65
CA SER A 51 16.87 5.48 2.16
C SER A 51 16.44 6.84 1.61
N MET A 52 15.36 6.87 0.83
CA MET A 52 14.75 8.10 0.32
C MET A 52 14.30 9.01 1.47
N ILE A 53 13.50 8.48 2.42
CA ILE A 53 13.06 9.22 3.61
C ILE A 53 14.24 9.84 4.35
N LYS A 54 15.33 9.08 4.57
CA LYS A 54 16.54 9.59 5.22
C LYS A 54 17.26 10.66 4.41
N LYS A 55 17.35 10.51 3.08
CA LYS A 55 17.98 11.47 2.17
C LYS A 55 17.28 12.83 2.23
N HIS A 56 15.97 12.85 2.49
CA HIS A 56 15.15 14.05 2.63
C HIS A 56 14.94 14.48 4.09
N GLY A 57 15.86 14.12 5.00
CA GLY A 57 15.83 14.59 6.39
C GLY A 57 14.71 13.98 7.24
N GLY A 58 14.15 12.84 6.83
CA GLY A 58 13.07 12.14 7.51
C GLY A 58 11.66 12.66 7.17
N LYS A 59 11.57 13.68 6.31
CA LYS A 59 10.32 14.32 5.90
C LYS A 59 10.33 14.59 4.39
N PRO A 60 10.24 13.54 3.55
CA PRO A 60 10.05 13.74 2.13
C PRO A 60 8.74 14.47 1.87
N THR A 61 8.69 15.23 0.79
CA THR A 61 7.45 15.80 0.28
C THR A 61 6.63 14.74 -0.44
N ASP A 62 5.34 14.98 -0.63
CA ASP A 62 4.44 14.09 -1.36
C ASP A 62 4.99 13.81 -2.78
N ASP A 63 5.44 14.83 -3.51
CA ASP A 63 6.08 14.67 -4.82
C ASP A 63 7.28 13.72 -4.80
N GLN A 64 8.09 13.71 -3.73
CA GLN A 64 9.24 12.83 -3.60
C GLN A 64 8.84 11.39 -3.28
N VAL A 65 7.70 11.22 -2.62
CA VAL A 65 7.09 9.91 -2.39
C VAL A 65 6.52 9.39 -3.71
N ASP A 66 5.79 10.21 -4.45
CA ASP A 66 5.18 9.84 -5.74
C ASP A 66 6.23 9.45 -6.78
N ASP A 67 7.29 10.27 -6.95
CA ASP A 67 8.42 9.95 -7.83
C ASP A 67 9.06 8.60 -7.47
N TRP A 68 9.19 8.32 -6.16
CA TRP A 68 9.73 7.04 -5.69
C TRP A 68 8.76 5.86 -5.94
N VAL A 69 7.45 6.08 -5.76
CA VAL A 69 6.39 5.09 -6.00
C VAL A 69 6.36 4.70 -7.48
N ASP A 70 6.48 5.67 -8.38
CA ASP A 70 6.54 5.48 -9.84
C ASP A 70 7.72 4.61 -10.30
N GLU A 71 8.82 4.57 -9.54
CA GLU A 71 9.99 3.73 -9.81
C GLU A 71 9.84 2.27 -9.34
N GLN A 72 8.77 1.93 -8.62
CA GLN A 72 8.55 0.58 -8.11
C GLN A 72 7.96 -0.36 -9.18
N ASP A 73 8.00 -1.67 -8.92
CA ASP A 73 7.39 -2.64 -9.83
C ASP A 73 5.87 -2.43 -9.97
N ASP A 74 5.30 -2.77 -11.12
CA ASP A 74 3.87 -2.56 -11.45
C ASP A 74 2.88 -3.06 -10.38
N LYS A 75 3.23 -4.12 -9.63
CA LYS A 75 2.32 -4.69 -8.63
C LYS A 75 2.41 -3.89 -7.34
N LEU A 76 3.62 -3.51 -6.92
CA LEU A 76 3.82 -2.67 -5.76
C LEU A 76 3.26 -1.26 -6.03
N PHE A 77 3.59 -0.66 -7.17
CA PHE A 77 3.02 0.62 -7.63
C PHE A 77 1.50 0.64 -7.52
N LYS A 78 0.80 -0.30 -8.18
CA LYS A 78 -0.68 -0.39 -8.14
C LYS A 78 -1.27 -0.58 -6.75
N CYS A 79 -0.49 -1.10 -5.80
CA CYS A 79 -0.94 -1.23 -4.43
C CYS A 79 -0.72 0.07 -3.64
N LEU A 80 0.42 0.73 -3.85
CA LEU A 80 0.78 2.00 -3.20
C LEU A 80 -0.09 3.16 -3.70
N ASP A 81 -0.29 3.29 -5.02
CA ASP A 81 -1.17 4.27 -5.70
C ASP A 81 -2.64 4.21 -5.25
N LYS A 82 -3.06 3.09 -4.64
CA LYS A 82 -4.41 2.95 -4.06
C LYS A 82 -4.49 3.29 -2.57
N LYS A 83 -3.35 3.59 -1.94
CA LYS A 83 -3.21 3.72 -0.48
C LYS A 83 -2.60 5.04 -0.04
N LEU A 84 -1.76 5.62 -0.88
CA LEU A 84 -1.27 6.99 -0.83
C LEU A 84 -2.20 7.82 -1.72
#